data_AF-F8WLU2-F1
#
_entry.id   AF-F8WLU2-F1
#
_cell.length_a   1.000
_cell.length_b   1.000
_cell.length_c   1.000
_cell.angle_alpha   90.00
_cell.angle_beta   90.00
_cell.angle_gamma   90.00
#
_symmetry.space_group_name_H-M   'P 1'
#
loop_
_entity.id
_entity.type
_entity.pdbx_description
1 polymer ?
#
loop_
_entity_poly.entity_id
_entity_poly.type
_entity_poly.pdbx_seq_one_letter_code
_entity_poly.pdbx_strand_id
1 'polypeptide(L)'
;SVEQNTPFGRIVNRQACGHCSGTGQIIKEKCTTCHGSGKVRKRKKINVKIPAGIDNGQQIRVSGKGEAGVNGGPAGDLYVVVHVRNHEFFEREGDHIICEMPLTFAQMALGAEVEVPTVHGKVKLKIPAGTQTGTEFRLKGKGAPNVRGY
;
A
#
# COMPACT_ATOMS: atom_id res chain seq x y z
N SER A 1 9.14 29.85 -34.46
CA SER A 1 8.50 28.97 -35.45
C SER A 1 9.49 28.73 -36.55
N VAL A 2 9.57 27.50 -37.05
CA VAL A 2 10.39 27.20 -38.24
C VAL A 2 9.42 27.05 -39.40
N GLU A 3 9.58 27.88 -40.42
CA GLU A 3 8.80 27.81 -41.63
C GLU A 3 9.61 27.06 -42.68
N GLN A 4 9.00 26.04 -43.27
CA GLN A 4 9.61 25.25 -44.34
C GLN A 4 8.70 25.31 -45.56
N ASN A 5 9.23 25.85 -46.66
CA ASN A 5 8.55 25.83 -47.94
C ASN A 5 8.75 24.45 -48.56
N THR A 6 7.64 23.82 -48.94
CA THR A 6 7.61 22.55 -49.66
C THR A 6 6.96 22.75 -51.03
N PRO A 7 7.15 21.84 -51.99
CA PRO A 7 6.50 21.94 -53.30
C PRO A 7 4.97 22.02 -53.26
N PHE A 8 4.35 21.60 -52.15
CA PHE A 8 2.90 21.55 -51.96
C PHE A 8 2.35 22.70 -51.07
N GLY A 9 3.21 23.66 -50.69
CA GLY A 9 2.81 24.81 -49.87
C GLY A 9 3.73 25.06 -48.68
N ARG A 10 3.31 26.00 -47.82
CA ARG A 10 4.07 26.42 -46.65
C ARG A 10 3.66 25.64 -45.41
N ILE A 11 4.61 24.93 -44.81
CA ILE A 11 4.42 24.26 -43.53
C ILE A 11 5.06 25.12 -42.44
N VAL A 12 4.31 25.41 -41.38
CA VAL A 12 4.81 26.15 -40.21
C VAL A 12 4.81 25.23 -39.00
N ASN A 13 5.99 24.92 -38.49
CA ASN A 13 6.13 24.15 -37.26
C ASN A 13 6.32 25.09 -36.05
N ARG A 14 5.45 24.98 -35.05
CA ARG A 14 5.60 25.68 -33.78
C ARG A 14 6.40 24.80 -32.82
N GLN A 15 7.63 25.22 -32.56
CA GLN A 15 8.50 24.61 -31.56
C GLN A 15 8.47 25.43 -30.26
N ALA A 16 8.81 24.80 -29.14
CA ALA A 16 9.00 25.51 -27.88
C ALA A 16 10.04 26.63 -28.06
N CYS A 17 9.78 27.81 -27.49
CA CYS A 17 10.68 28.95 -27.59
C CYS A 17 12.06 28.58 -27.02
N GLY A 18 13.15 28.82 -27.77
CA GLY A 18 14.51 28.50 -27.33
C GLY A 18 14.97 29.27 -26.08
N HIS A 19 14.34 30.40 -25.77
CA HIS A 19 14.70 31.22 -24.59
C HIS A 19 13.95 30.83 -23.32
N CYS A 20 12.66 30.47 -23.41
CA CYS A 20 11.85 30.12 -22.23
C CYS A 20 11.49 28.63 -22.16
N SER A 21 11.85 27.83 -23.17
CA SER A 21 11.59 26.39 -23.27
C SER A 21 10.13 26.01 -23.04
N GLY A 22 9.19 26.90 -23.40
CA GLY A 22 7.75 26.69 -23.24
C GLY A 22 7.15 27.14 -21.90
N THR A 23 7.94 27.70 -20.97
CA THR A 23 7.43 28.27 -19.72
C THR A 23 6.68 29.59 -19.90
N GLY A 24 6.87 30.26 -21.04
CA GLY A 24 6.22 31.55 -21.35
C GLY A 24 6.82 32.76 -20.63
N GLN A 25 7.84 32.57 -19.79
CA GLN A 25 8.50 33.63 -19.02
C GLN A 25 10.02 33.48 -19.06
N ILE A 26 10.72 34.62 -19.10
CA ILE A 26 12.18 34.66 -18.99
C ILE A 26 12.53 35.12 -17.57
N ILE A 27 13.13 34.22 -16.79
CA ILE A 27 13.55 34.49 -15.42
C ILE A 27 14.91 35.21 -15.49
N LYS A 28 14.89 36.55 -15.43
CA LYS A 28 16.12 37.38 -15.45
C LYS A 28 17.01 37.09 -14.23
N GLU A 29 16.41 37.08 -13.05
CA GLU A 29 17.09 36.78 -11.79
C GLU A 29 16.61 35.43 -11.27
N LYS A 30 17.45 34.40 -11.41
CA LYS A 30 17.11 33.04 -10.98
C LYS A 30 17.25 32.92 -9.46
N CYS A 31 16.26 32.27 -8.84
CA CYS A 31 16.34 31.92 -7.43
C CYS A 31 17.57 31.04 -7.13
N THR A 32 18.32 31.37 -6.09
CA THR A 32 19.55 30.67 -5.69
C THR A 32 19.32 29.22 -5.22
N THR A 33 18.10 28.87 -4.83
CA THR A 33 17.79 27.52 -4.32
C THR A 33 17.25 26.60 -5.42
N CYS A 34 16.30 27.08 -6.24
CA CYS A 34 15.66 26.27 -7.28
C CYS A 34 16.24 26.52 -8.69
N HIS A 35 17.10 27.52 -8.86
CA HIS A 35 17.78 27.87 -10.11
C HIS A 35 16.81 28.10 -11.29
N GLY A 36 15.58 28.56 -11.00
CA GLY A 36 14.53 28.78 -11.99
C GLY A 36 13.60 27.59 -12.26
N SER A 37 13.81 26.44 -11.62
CA SER A 37 12.94 25.25 -11.78
C SER A 37 11.59 25.35 -11.08
N GLY A 38 11.44 26.29 -10.15
CA GLY A 38 10.21 26.45 -9.36
C GLY A 38 9.95 25.34 -8.33
N LYS A 39 10.89 24.39 -8.14
CA LYS A 39 10.76 23.28 -7.19
C LYS A 39 12.06 23.05 -6.43
N VAL A 40 11.96 22.58 -5.19
CA VAL A 40 13.11 22.21 -4.36
C VAL A 40 12.85 20.88 -3.65
N ARG A 41 13.88 20.05 -3.54
CA ARG A 41 13.80 18.79 -2.79
C ARG A 41 13.78 19.09 -1.29
N LYS A 42 12.77 18.58 -0.57
CA LYS A 42 12.65 18.72 0.89
C LYS A 42 12.36 17.37 1.51
N ARG A 43 12.92 17.12 2.70
CA ARG A 43 12.50 15.98 3.54
C ARG A 43 11.22 16.38 4.28
N LYS A 44 10.21 15.52 4.22
CA LYS A 44 8.94 15.68 4.95
C LYS A 44 8.65 14.42 5.73
N LYS A 45 8.16 14.56 6.96
CA LYS A 45 7.58 13.46 7.72
C LYS A 45 6.08 13.42 7.42
N ILE A 46 5.56 12.26 7.05
CA ILE A 46 4.15 12.06 6.72
C ILE A 46 3.63 10.99 7.68
N ASN A 47 2.57 11.32 8.42
CA ASN A 47 1.89 10.35 9.27
C ASN A 47 0.83 9.63 8.43
N VAL A 48 0.88 8.31 8.40
CA VAL A 48 -0.04 7.46 7.64
C VAL A 48 -0.69 6.50 8.62
N LYS A 49 -2.02 6.62 8.78
CA LYS A 49 -2.79 5.69 9.61
C LYS A 49 -3.07 4.43 8.81
N ILE A 50 -2.54 3.30 9.26
CA ILE A 50 -2.79 1.99 8.65
C ILE A 50 -4.11 1.45 9.22
N PRO A 51 -5.14 1.20 8.38
CA PRO A 51 -6.39 0.63 8.85
C PRO A 51 -6.19 -0.82 9.32
N ALA A 52 -6.92 -1.20 10.37
CA ALA A 52 -6.92 -2.58 10.83
C ALA A 52 -7.46 -3.49 9.73
N GLY A 53 -6.84 -4.67 9.57
CA GLY A 53 -7.27 -5.63 8.56
C GLY A 53 -6.64 -5.45 7.18
N ILE A 54 -5.81 -4.43 6.97
CA ILE A 54 -5.15 -4.21 5.67
C ILE A 54 -4.46 -5.48 5.19
N ASP A 55 -4.68 -5.83 3.93
CA ASP A 55 -4.10 -7.03 3.34
C ASP A 55 -2.76 -6.75 2.67
N ASN A 56 -1.98 -7.79 2.45
CA ASN A 56 -0.70 -7.70 1.77
C ASN A 56 -0.88 -7.17 0.33
N GLY A 57 -0.05 -6.20 -0.06
CA GLY A 57 -0.11 -5.53 -1.36
C GLY A 57 -1.17 -4.43 -1.48
N GLN A 58 -2.02 -4.22 -0.47
CA GLN A 58 -3.00 -3.13 -0.51
C GLN A 58 -2.33 -1.75 -0.47
N GLN A 59 -2.97 -0.79 -1.14
CA GLN A 59 -2.44 0.56 -1.31
C GLN A 59 -3.25 1.57 -0.49
N ILE A 60 -2.54 2.41 0.26
CA ILE A 60 -3.11 3.58 0.94
C ILE A 60 -2.73 4.82 0.13
N ARG A 61 -3.74 5.53 -0.38
CA ARG A 61 -3.57 6.84 -1.04
C ARG A 61 -3.55 7.94 0.01
N VAL A 62 -2.46 8.72 0.02
CA VAL A 62 -2.31 9.91 0.85
C VAL A 62 -2.37 11.14 -0.05
N SER A 63 -3.57 11.72 -0.15
CA SER A 63 -3.86 12.78 -1.12
C SER A 63 -3.01 14.04 -0.90
N GLY A 64 -2.49 14.60 -2.00
CA GLY A 64 -1.71 15.85 -2.00
C GLY A 64 -0.35 15.77 -1.30
N LYS A 65 0.13 14.55 -0.99
CA LYS A 65 1.45 14.31 -0.38
C LYS A 65 2.50 13.80 -1.38
N GLY A 66 2.17 13.75 -2.66
CA GLY A 66 3.11 13.47 -3.73
C GLY A 66 3.94 14.70 -4.13
N GLU A 67 4.52 14.64 -5.32
CA GLU A 67 5.38 15.71 -5.82
C GLU A 67 4.60 17.00 -6.13
N ALA A 68 5.31 18.14 -6.13
CA ALA A 68 4.71 19.41 -6.48
C ALA A 68 4.23 19.40 -7.93
N GLY A 69 3.05 19.98 -8.19
CA GLY A 69 2.51 20.16 -9.53
C GLY A 69 3.37 21.09 -10.40
N VAL A 70 3.08 21.11 -11.70
CA VAL A 70 3.74 21.98 -12.68
C VAL A 70 2.76 23.08 -13.07
N ASN A 71 3.24 24.31 -13.34
CA ASN A 71 2.44 25.44 -13.84
C ASN A 71 1.16 25.74 -13.04
N GLY A 72 1.26 25.72 -11.70
CA GLY A 72 0.11 25.97 -10.81
C GLY A 72 -0.80 24.78 -10.59
N GLY A 73 -0.48 23.60 -11.15
CA GLY A 73 -1.20 22.36 -10.87
C GLY A 73 -1.07 21.92 -9.40
N PRO A 74 -2.05 21.13 -8.89
CA PRO A 74 -2.00 20.61 -7.53
C PRO A 74 -0.82 19.63 -7.35
N ALA A 75 -0.47 19.38 -6.09
CA ALA A 75 0.46 18.30 -5.78
C ALA A 75 -0.14 16.94 -6.14
N GLY A 76 0.71 16.00 -6.54
CA GLY A 76 0.32 14.61 -6.73
C GLY A 76 0.02 13.91 -5.41
N ASP A 77 -0.22 12.61 -5.48
CA ASP A 77 -0.52 11.78 -4.32
C ASP A 77 0.65 10.87 -3.97
N LEU A 78 0.73 10.48 -2.70
CA LEU A 78 1.63 9.44 -2.23
C LEU A 78 0.85 8.14 -2.11
N TYR A 79 1.33 7.09 -2.77
CA TYR A 79 0.81 5.74 -2.62
C TYR A 79 1.73 4.94 -1.70
N VAL A 80 1.17 4.37 -0.64
CA VAL A 80 1.88 3.49 0.29
C VAL A 80 1.39 2.07 0.07
N VAL A 81 2.26 1.20 -0.43
CA VAL A 81 2.00 -0.23 -0.58
C VAL A 81 2.37 -0.93 0.73
N VAL A 82 1.43 -1.66 1.31
CA VAL A 82 1.69 -2.41 2.55
C VAL A 82 2.19 -3.81 2.20
N HIS A 83 3.33 -4.19 2.77
CA HIS A 83 3.83 -5.55 2.73
C HIS A 83 3.74 -6.15 4.14
N VAL A 84 2.91 -7.18 4.28
CA VAL A 84 2.74 -7.87 5.56
C VAL A 84 3.86 -8.90 5.69
N ARG A 85 4.57 -8.87 6.82
CA ARG A 85 5.63 -9.84 7.09
C ARG A 85 5.01 -11.20 7.44
N ASN A 86 5.57 -12.26 6.85
CA ASN A 86 5.20 -13.63 7.19
C ASN A 86 5.42 -13.89 8.69
N HIS A 87 4.54 -14.69 9.27
CA HIS A 87 4.63 -15.12 10.67
C HIS A 87 5.03 -16.60 10.71
N GLU A 88 5.86 -16.99 11.68
CA GLU A 88 6.39 -18.36 11.77
C GLU A 88 5.31 -19.41 12.09
N PHE A 89 4.25 -18.98 12.78
CA PHE A 89 3.20 -19.85 13.29
C PHE A 89 1.80 -19.59 12.70
N PHE A 90 1.57 -18.40 12.13
CA PHE A 90 0.26 -18.00 11.66
C PHE A 90 0.30 -17.75 10.17
N GLU A 91 -0.65 -18.33 9.45
CA GLU A 91 -0.89 -18.02 8.06
C GLU A 91 -2.17 -17.19 7.96
N ARG A 92 -2.16 -16.21 7.06
CA ARG A 92 -3.32 -15.35 6.83
C ARG A 92 -3.83 -15.55 5.43
N GLU A 93 -5.09 -15.98 5.33
CA GLU A 93 -5.83 -16.08 4.08
C GLU A 93 -7.05 -15.16 4.14
N GLY A 94 -6.95 -13.99 3.51
CA GLY A 94 -7.98 -12.95 3.58
C GLY A 94 -8.22 -12.48 5.02
N ASP A 95 -9.41 -12.77 5.56
CA ASP A 95 -9.78 -12.43 6.94
C ASP A 95 -9.55 -13.60 7.91
N HIS A 96 -9.16 -14.78 7.41
CA HIS A 96 -8.90 -15.96 8.23
C HIS A 96 -7.45 -16.00 8.69
N ILE A 97 -7.26 -16.37 9.96
CA ILE A 97 -5.96 -16.67 10.54
C ILE A 97 -5.94 -18.17 10.82
N ILE A 98 -4.99 -18.85 10.22
CA ILE A 98 -4.82 -20.30 10.25
C ILE A 98 -3.59 -20.60 11.10
N CYS A 99 -3.70 -21.62 11.94
CA CYS A 99 -2.58 -22.17 12.68
C CYS A 99 -2.73 -23.68 12.81
N GLU A 100 -1.61 -24.38 12.72
CA GLU A 100 -1.57 -25.82 12.96
C GLU A 100 -1.23 -26.08 14.43
N MET A 101 -2.06 -26.89 15.10
CA MET A 101 -1.82 -27.27 16.49
C MET A 101 -1.44 -28.75 16.56
N PRO A 102 -0.21 -29.08 16.99
CA PRO A 102 0.15 -30.47 17.24
C PRO A 102 -0.59 -30.98 18.48
N LEU A 103 -1.37 -32.05 18.30
CA LEU A 103 -2.06 -32.75 19.39
C LEU A 103 -1.50 -34.16 19.55
N THR A 104 -1.43 -34.61 20.80
CA THR A 104 -1.04 -36.00 21.09
C THR A 104 -2.19 -36.95 20.74
N PHE A 105 -1.85 -38.20 20.42
CA PHE A 105 -2.85 -39.23 20.13
C PHE A 105 -3.86 -39.40 21.28
N ALA A 106 -3.41 -39.36 22.54
CA ALA A 106 -4.29 -39.46 23.70
C ALA A 106 -5.30 -38.33 23.76
N GLN A 107 -4.89 -37.09 23.47
CA GLN A 107 -5.79 -35.92 23.43
C GLN A 107 -6.84 -36.05 22.32
N MET A 108 -6.45 -36.56 21.15
CA MET A 108 -7.36 -36.78 20.03
C MET A 108 -8.35 -37.93 20.30
N ALA A 109 -7.87 -39.04 20.86
CA ALA A 109 -8.67 -40.23 21.12
C ALA A 109 -9.66 -40.04 22.28
N LEU A 110 -9.22 -39.45 23.39
CA LEU A 110 -10.02 -39.32 24.62
C LEU A 110 -10.74 -37.97 24.72
N GLY A 111 -10.37 -37.01 23.88
CA GLY A 111 -10.78 -35.61 24.01
C GLY A 111 -9.93 -34.88 25.04
N ALA A 112 -9.85 -33.56 24.88
CA ALA A 112 -9.03 -32.70 25.74
C ALA A 112 -9.54 -31.26 25.72
N GLU A 113 -9.14 -30.46 26.70
CA GLU A 113 -9.23 -29.01 26.61
C GLU A 113 -7.81 -28.46 26.45
N VAL A 114 -7.56 -27.72 25.37
CA VAL A 114 -6.23 -27.21 25.01
C VAL A 114 -6.27 -25.69 24.88
N GLU A 115 -5.17 -25.02 25.21
CA GLU A 115 -5.01 -23.58 24.96
C GLU A 115 -4.47 -23.34 23.55
N VAL A 116 -5.26 -22.65 22.73
CA VAL A 116 -4.89 -22.27 21.37
C VAL A 116 -4.44 -20.81 21.35
N PRO A 117 -3.22 -20.51 20.86
CA PRO A 117 -2.79 -19.14 20.65
C PRO A 117 -3.57 -18.53 19.47
N THR A 118 -4.06 -17.30 19.65
CA THR A 118 -4.62 -16.49 18.57
C THR A 118 -3.90 -15.15 18.52
N VAL A 119 -4.08 -14.39 17.44
CA VAL A 119 -3.57 -13.01 17.34
C VAL A 119 -4.19 -12.06 18.37
N HIS A 120 -5.25 -12.48 19.06
CA HIS A 120 -5.95 -11.74 20.11
C HIS A 120 -5.65 -12.29 21.54
N GLY A 121 -4.68 -13.19 21.68
CA GLY A 121 -4.36 -13.88 22.94
C GLY A 121 -4.78 -15.35 22.94
N LYS A 122 -4.56 -16.05 24.07
CA LYS A 122 -4.87 -17.49 24.19
C LYS A 122 -6.35 -17.71 24.46
N VAL A 123 -6.90 -18.78 23.89
CA VAL A 123 -8.30 -19.21 24.08
C VAL A 123 -8.34 -20.71 24.34
N LYS A 124 -9.20 -21.15 25.25
CA LYS A 124 -9.43 -22.59 25.49
C LYS A 124 -10.31 -23.17 24.39
N LEU A 125 -9.90 -24.29 23.81
CA LEU A 125 -10.65 -25.05 22.83
C LEU A 125 -10.86 -26.47 23.36
N LYS A 126 -12.12 -26.91 23.34
CA LYS A 126 -12.48 -28.30 23.65
C LYS A 126 -12.36 -29.16 22.40
N ILE A 127 -11.51 -30.17 22.45
CA ILE A 127 -11.31 -31.19 21.44
C ILE A 127 -12.21 -32.40 21.77
N PRO A 128 -13.17 -32.75 20.90
CA PRO A 128 -13.98 -33.95 21.08
C PRO A 128 -13.16 -35.24 21.03
N ALA A 129 -13.62 -36.27 21.76
CA ALA A 129 -13.04 -37.61 21.66
C ALA A 129 -13.22 -38.18 20.24
N GLY A 130 -12.20 -38.87 19.73
CA GLY A 130 -12.18 -39.41 18.37
C GLY A 130 -11.90 -38.39 17.27
N THR A 131 -11.38 -37.21 17.61
CA THR A 131 -10.98 -36.19 16.61
C THR A 131 -9.91 -36.75 15.68
N GLN A 132 -10.10 -36.60 14.37
CA GLN A 132 -9.15 -37.09 13.36
C GLN A 132 -8.07 -36.05 13.05
N THR A 133 -6.92 -36.50 12.55
CA THR A 133 -5.89 -35.59 12.01
C THR A 133 -6.45 -34.77 10.84
N GLY A 134 -6.03 -33.51 10.72
CA GLY A 134 -6.54 -32.59 9.71
C GLY A 134 -7.95 -32.04 9.99
N THR A 135 -8.57 -32.36 11.13
CA THR A 135 -9.86 -31.75 11.50
C THR A 135 -9.67 -30.26 11.77
N GLU A 136 -10.47 -29.43 11.10
CA GLU A 136 -10.45 -27.98 11.27
C GLU A 136 -11.44 -27.53 12.36
N PHE A 137 -10.95 -26.72 13.30
CA PHE A 137 -11.78 -26.09 14.34
C PHE A 137 -11.89 -24.60 14.11
N ARG A 138 -13.11 -24.10 13.90
CA ARG A 138 -13.36 -22.67 13.66
C ARG A 138 -13.53 -21.89 14.97
N LEU A 139 -12.62 -20.97 15.25
CA LEU A 139 -12.75 -19.98 16.32
C LEU A 139 -13.39 -18.68 15.78
N LYS A 140 -14.70 -18.51 16.01
CA LYS A 140 -15.44 -17.34 15.53
C LYS A 140 -14.90 -16.04 16.14
N GLY A 141 -14.67 -15.02 15.30
CA GLY A 141 -14.22 -13.70 15.73
C GLY A 141 -12.73 -13.62 16.12
N LYS A 142 -11.94 -14.64 15.81
CA LYS A 142 -10.49 -14.68 16.10
C LYS A 142 -9.60 -14.50 14.86
N GLY A 143 -10.20 -14.14 13.72
CA GLY A 143 -9.49 -13.77 12.49
C GLY A 143 -9.04 -12.30 12.47
N ALA A 144 -8.65 -11.83 11.28
CA ALA A 144 -8.39 -10.43 11.02
C ALA A 144 -9.71 -9.65 10.84
N PRO A 145 -9.76 -8.36 11.23
CA PRO A 145 -10.92 -7.52 10.94
C PRO A 145 -10.99 -7.21 9.44
N ASN A 146 -12.20 -7.05 8.89
CA ASN A 146 -12.37 -6.66 7.50
C ASN A 146 -12.18 -5.13 7.34
N VAL A 147 -11.33 -4.72 6.40
CA VAL A 147 -11.02 -3.29 6.16
C VAL A 147 -12.25 -2.48 5.72
N ARG A 148 -13.19 -3.11 5.01
CA ARG A 148 -14.37 -2.46 4.42
C ARG A 148 -15.58 -2.43 5.37
N GLY A 149 -15.44 -2.99 6.57
CA GLY A 149 -16.56 -3.19 7.49
C GLY A 149 -17.55 -4.24 6.98
N TYR A 150 -18.46 -4.66 7.86
CA TYR A 150 -19.67 -5.41 7.53
C TYR A 150 -20.86 -4.47 7.65
#